data_AF-A0A7H8QX20-F1
#
_entry.id   AF-A0A7H8QX20-F1
#
_cell.length_a   1.000
_cell.length_b   1.000
_cell.length_c   1.000
_cell.angle_alpha   90.00
_cell.angle_beta   90.00
_cell.angle_gamma   90.00
#
_symmetry.space_group_name_H-M   'P 1'
#
loop_
_entity.id
_entity.type
_entity.pdbx_description
1 polymer ?
#
loop_
_entity_poly.entity_id
_entity_poly.type
_entity_poly.pdbx_seq_one_letter_code
_entity_poly.pdbx_strand_id
1 'polypeptide(L)'
;MSDLHDFFSYTSGRWVYNESLRLSERYVPFDIPKLKSVAAASIDRSESDISSFRKLAEGGFNRTFEIVMRDGVQLVARIPYSITEPKHFAIASEVATLDFVRLQGIPVPRVLAYSADDKNPVGTEYIIMEKAVGNELYWQHCSVLPLFLHAGPPKYFQNYGDAESENLIKPQLPANFDDLDENEKMAANEAFRKRHLHYYYFAATAKFNKDHFDACTDDGVILKQKPFQHAGDPWEGDSVTLRADLIRASQRWQQIANDTSSCCPLSYTTAEIDECLGLEVEQKLADEDMEKSRNCLGVSIDGWVTHERYDVAKELSESFKAEAIALADSEKTVEQIRKHWPFDDHDENE
;
A
#
# COMPACT_ATOMS: atom_id res chain seq x y z
N MET A 1 -3.82 -32.43 13.62
CA MET A 1 -2.45 -31.91 13.79
C MET A 1 -2.16 -30.76 12.83
N SER A 2 -2.82 -30.65 11.65
CA SER A 2 -2.69 -29.49 10.76
C SER A 2 -3.20 -28.18 11.38
N ASP A 3 -4.36 -28.20 12.06
CA ASP A 3 -5.02 -26.96 12.52
C ASP A 3 -4.24 -26.16 13.58
N LEU A 4 -3.37 -26.82 14.35
CA LEU A 4 -2.54 -26.17 15.37
C LEU A 4 -1.33 -25.47 14.76
N HIS A 5 -0.78 -26.01 13.68
CA HIS A 5 0.34 -25.39 12.98
C HIS A 5 -0.10 -24.07 12.31
N ASP A 6 -1.32 -24.06 11.78
CA ASP A 6 -1.91 -22.88 11.11
C ASP A 6 -2.13 -21.70 12.06
N PHE A 7 -2.20 -21.96 13.37
CA PHE A 7 -2.29 -20.90 14.38
C PHE A 7 -0.98 -20.15 14.58
N PHE A 8 0.16 -20.81 14.37
CA PHE A 8 1.48 -20.20 14.54
C PHE A 8 2.05 -19.67 13.23
N SER A 9 1.68 -20.27 12.11
CA SER A 9 2.24 -20.00 10.79
C SER A 9 1.38 -19.05 9.93
N TYR A 10 2.03 -18.34 9.01
CA TYR A 10 1.36 -17.59 7.95
C TYR A 10 0.83 -18.55 6.88
N THR A 11 -0.40 -18.35 6.42
CA THR A 11 -1.12 -19.31 5.55
C THR A 11 -1.90 -18.67 4.40
N SER A 12 -1.85 -17.35 4.23
CA SER A 12 -2.67 -16.65 3.24
C SER A 12 -2.02 -16.52 1.86
N GLY A 13 -0.70 -16.67 1.76
CA GLY A 13 0.03 -16.61 0.51
C GLY A 13 1.51 -16.93 0.67
N ARG A 14 2.27 -16.65 -0.39
CA ARG A 14 3.69 -16.98 -0.53
C ARG A 14 4.46 -15.77 -1.07
N TRP A 15 5.79 -15.80 -0.99
CA TRP A 15 6.67 -14.74 -1.50
C TRP A 15 7.62 -15.28 -2.55
N VAL A 16 7.74 -14.60 -3.70
CA VAL A 16 8.56 -15.10 -4.82
C VAL A 16 10.07 -15.03 -4.57
N TYR A 17 10.49 -14.25 -3.57
CA TYR A 17 11.84 -14.15 -3.03
C TYR A 17 11.82 -14.09 -1.50
N ASN A 18 12.93 -14.45 -0.87
CA ASN A 18 13.13 -14.51 0.58
C ASN A 18 12.02 -15.27 1.34
N GLU A 19 11.36 -16.24 0.69
CA GLU A 19 10.15 -16.88 1.24
C GLU A 19 10.37 -17.47 2.63
N SER A 20 11.45 -18.22 2.81
CA SER A 20 11.78 -18.85 4.08
C SER A 20 11.95 -17.81 5.19
N LEU A 21 12.57 -16.67 4.88
CA LEU A 21 12.70 -15.54 5.79
C LEU A 21 11.34 -14.94 6.12
N ARG A 22 10.54 -14.57 5.10
CA ARG A 22 9.21 -13.95 5.26
C ARG A 22 8.23 -14.82 6.05
N LEU A 23 8.30 -16.15 5.90
CA LEU A 23 7.53 -17.12 6.69
C LEU A 23 8.05 -17.19 8.13
N SER A 24 9.37 -17.23 8.34
CA SER A 24 9.96 -17.29 9.69
C SER A 24 9.63 -16.06 10.54
N GLU A 25 9.61 -14.86 9.94
CA GLU A 25 9.26 -13.60 10.61
C GLU A 25 7.81 -13.54 11.09
N ARG A 26 6.94 -14.32 10.44
CA ARG A 26 5.50 -14.40 10.71
C ARG A 26 5.11 -15.66 11.47
N TYR A 27 6.10 -16.48 11.85
CA TYR A 27 5.92 -17.61 12.75
C TYR A 27 6.00 -17.12 14.19
N VAL A 28 4.90 -17.25 14.93
CA VAL A 28 4.81 -16.83 16.34
C VAL A 28 4.23 -17.96 17.16
N PRO A 29 5.05 -18.70 17.93
CA PRO A 29 4.55 -19.69 18.88
C PRO A 29 3.96 -19.00 20.11
N PHE A 30 2.83 -19.50 20.60
CA PHE A 30 2.20 -19.00 21.83
C PHE A 30 1.38 -20.09 22.54
N ASP A 31 1.11 -19.89 23.83
CA ASP A 31 0.31 -20.82 24.62
C ASP A 31 -1.20 -20.53 24.42
N ILE A 32 -1.84 -21.40 23.63
CA ILE A 32 -3.26 -21.28 23.26
C ILE A 32 -4.18 -21.38 24.50
N PRO A 33 -4.05 -22.39 25.40
CA PRO A 33 -4.81 -22.41 26.66
C PRO A 33 -4.66 -21.13 27.49
N LYS A 34 -3.45 -20.58 27.61
CA LYS A 34 -3.22 -19.34 28.37
C LYS A 34 -3.87 -18.13 27.69
N LEU A 35 -3.80 -18.01 26.37
CA LEU A 35 -4.50 -16.95 25.64
C LEU A 35 -6.01 -17.04 25.85
N LYS A 36 -6.58 -18.25 25.77
CA LYS A 36 -8.00 -18.51 26.03
C LYS A 36 -8.40 -18.15 27.46
N SER A 37 -7.57 -18.54 28.44
CA SER A 37 -7.80 -18.24 29.86
C SER A 37 -7.79 -16.73 30.12
N VAL A 38 -6.83 -15.99 29.56
CA VAL A 38 -6.78 -14.52 29.64
C VAL A 38 -8.02 -13.90 29.00
N ALA A 39 -8.40 -14.34 27.81
CA ALA A 39 -9.56 -13.80 27.10
C ALA A 39 -10.86 -14.03 27.88
N ALA A 40 -11.07 -15.23 28.42
CA ALA A 40 -12.25 -15.52 29.25
C ALA A 40 -12.24 -14.70 30.56
N ALA A 41 -11.10 -14.62 31.24
CA ALA A 41 -10.96 -13.86 32.47
C ALA A 41 -11.23 -12.35 32.27
N SER A 42 -10.92 -11.80 31.09
CA SER A 42 -11.15 -10.37 30.76
C SER A 42 -12.62 -9.95 30.76
N ILE A 43 -13.54 -10.92 30.78
CA ILE A 43 -15.00 -10.72 30.84
C ILE A 43 -15.68 -11.54 31.95
N ASP A 44 -14.92 -11.90 32.99
CA ASP A 44 -15.42 -12.68 34.13
C ASP A 44 -16.04 -14.04 33.73
N ARG A 45 -15.33 -14.79 32.87
CA ARG A 45 -15.69 -16.15 32.41
C ARG A 45 -14.54 -17.14 32.62
N SER A 46 -14.88 -18.43 32.54
CA SER A 46 -13.90 -19.52 32.54
C SER A 46 -13.46 -19.87 31.12
N GLU A 47 -12.24 -20.41 30.96
CA GLU A 47 -11.81 -21.03 29.69
C GLU A 47 -12.81 -22.10 29.21
N SER A 48 -13.43 -22.81 30.15
CA SER A 48 -14.43 -23.84 29.85
C SER A 48 -15.73 -23.30 29.23
N ASP A 49 -15.96 -21.99 29.29
CA ASP A 49 -17.10 -21.31 28.66
C ASP A 49 -16.83 -20.96 27.19
N ILE A 50 -15.62 -21.18 26.67
CA ILE A 50 -15.30 -20.97 25.26
C ILE A 50 -15.89 -22.12 24.44
N SER A 51 -16.71 -21.76 23.45
CA SER A 51 -17.33 -22.70 22.51
C SER A 51 -16.52 -22.86 21.21
N SER A 52 -15.83 -21.81 20.77
CA SER A 52 -15.03 -21.82 19.55
C SER A 52 -13.81 -20.92 19.68
N PHE A 53 -12.71 -21.35 19.08
CA PHE A 53 -11.48 -20.58 18.91
C PHE A 53 -10.92 -20.89 17.53
N ARG A 54 -10.84 -19.88 16.67
CA ARG A 54 -10.33 -20.04 15.30
C ARG A 54 -9.56 -18.83 14.85
N LYS A 55 -8.63 -19.03 13.92
CA LYS A 55 -7.98 -17.94 13.18
C LYS A 55 -9.05 -17.21 12.38
N LEU A 56 -9.20 -15.91 12.62
CA LEU A 56 -10.19 -15.06 11.98
C LEU A 56 -9.63 -14.49 10.68
N ALA A 57 -8.45 -13.89 10.76
CA ALA A 57 -7.75 -13.29 9.64
C ALA A 57 -6.27 -13.14 9.98
N GLU A 58 -5.45 -12.94 8.95
CA GLU A 58 -4.06 -12.53 9.09
C GLU A 58 -3.70 -11.50 8.03
N GLY A 59 -2.83 -10.56 8.39
CA GLY A 59 -2.36 -9.49 7.49
C GLY A 59 -0.85 -9.46 7.40
N GLY A 60 -0.29 -8.29 7.04
CA GLY A 60 1.16 -8.11 6.95
C GLY A 60 1.89 -8.09 8.31
N PHE A 61 1.20 -7.65 9.37
CA PHE A 61 1.82 -7.31 10.66
C PHE A 61 1.27 -8.11 11.85
N ASN A 62 0.15 -8.82 11.69
CA ASN A 62 -0.51 -9.49 12.80
C ASN A 62 -1.45 -10.59 12.32
N ARG A 63 -1.76 -11.46 13.27
CA ARG A 63 -2.81 -12.48 13.15
C ARG A 63 -3.90 -12.20 14.18
N THR A 64 -5.13 -12.49 13.79
CA THR A 64 -6.31 -12.33 14.65
C THR A 64 -7.03 -13.65 14.81
N PHE A 65 -7.58 -13.86 16.01
CA PHE A 65 -8.34 -15.03 16.38
C PHE A 65 -9.71 -14.60 16.89
N GLU A 66 -10.74 -15.28 16.44
CA GLU A 66 -12.08 -15.15 16.99
C GLU A 66 -12.26 -16.13 18.15
N ILE A 67 -12.76 -15.62 19.27
CA ILE A 67 -13.08 -16.38 20.46
C ILE A 67 -14.58 -16.22 20.73
N VAL A 68 -15.32 -17.33 20.72
CA VAL A 68 -16.77 -17.32 20.92
C VAL A 68 -17.12 -18.03 22.22
N MET A 69 -17.77 -17.30 23.12
CA MET A 69 -18.27 -17.83 24.39
C MET A 69 -19.60 -18.56 24.19
N ARG A 70 -19.93 -19.49 25.09
CA ARG A 70 -21.21 -20.22 25.08
C ARG A 70 -22.43 -19.32 25.32
N ASP A 71 -22.24 -18.17 25.96
CA ASP A 71 -23.28 -17.15 26.16
C ASP A 71 -23.45 -16.21 24.95
N GLY A 72 -22.70 -16.45 23.86
CA GLY A 72 -22.78 -15.71 22.60
C GLY A 72 -21.85 -14.50 22.52
N VAL A 73 -21.12 -14.16 23.59
CA VAL A 73 -20.12 -13.07 23.54
C VAL A 73 -18.98 -13.46 22.60
N GLN A 74 -18.58 -12.52 21.73
CA GLN A 74 -17.50 -12.69 20.76
C GLN A 74 -16.37 -11.71 21.04
N LEU A 75 -15.15 -12.25 21.12
CA LEU A 75 -13.92 -11.49 21.31
C LEU A 75 -12.98 -11.68 20.12
N VAL A 76 -12.09 -10.72 19.93
CA VAL A 76 -10.96 -10.82 19.01
C VAL A 76 -9.67 -10.78 19.83
N ALA A 77 -8.81 -11.77 19.62
CA ALA A 77 -7.43 -11.74 20.07
C ALA A 77 -6.52 -11.40 18.89
N ARG A 78 -5.67 -10.40 19.03
CA ARG A 78 -4.68 -9.99 18.04
C ARG A 78 -3.28 -10.26 18.56
N ILE A 79 -2.46 -10.91 17.75
CA ILE A 79 -1.05 -11.22 18.03
C ILE A 79 -0.19 -10.59 16.92
N PRO A 80 0.76 -9.71 17.26
CA PRO A 80 1.69 -9.13 16.30
C PRO A 80 2.71 -10.16 15.81
N TYR A 81 3.22 -9.98 14.59
CA TYR A 81 4.37 -10.73 14.10
C TYR A 81 5.68 -10.17 14.62
N SER A 82 6.72 -11.01 14.61
CA SER A 82 8.05 -10.62 15.09
C SER A 82 8.65 -9.44 14.34
N ILE A 83 8.25 -9.21 13.09
CA ILE A 83 8.65 -8.07 12.25
C ILE A 83 8.09 -6.72 12.73
N THR A 84 7.10 -6.71 13.63
CA THR A 84 6.48 -5.47 14.11
C THR A 84 7.37 -4.81 15.15
N GLU A 85 8.29 -3.95 14.75
CA GLU A 85 9.20 -3.26 15.65
C GLU A 85 8.97 -1.73 15.70
N PRO A 86 9.12 -1.08 16.88
CA PRO A 86 9.35 -1.67 18.20
C PRO A 86 8.08 -2.32 18.78
N LYS A 87 8.11 -3.62 19.11
CA LYS A 87 6.92 -4.40 19.54
C LYS A 87 6.12 -3.75 20.65
N HIS A 88 6.81 -3.33 21.69
CA HIS A 88 6.19 -2.73 22.88
C HIS A 88 5.38 -1.49 22.52
N PHE A 89 5.96 -0.57 21.73
CA PHE A 89 5.30 0.67 21.37
C PHE A 89 4.19 0.45 20.35
N ALA A 90 4.31 -0.52 19.45
CA ALA A 90 3.22 -0.86 18.54
C ALA A 90 1.95 -1.25 19.31
N ILE A 91 2.06 -2.14 20.30
CA ILE A 91 0.91 -2.57 21.11
C ILE A 91 0.43 -1.47 22.05
N ALA A 92 1.35 -0.83 22.78
CA ALA A 92 0.99 0.21 23.75
C ALA A 92 0.32 1.43 23.09
N SER A 93 0.80 1.86 21.92
CA SER A 93 0.24 2.99 21.18
C SER A 93 -1.14 2.67 20.61
N GLU A 94 -1.37 1.45 20.10
CA GLU A 94 -2.68 1.03 19.61
C GLU A 94 -3.72 1.02 20.74
N VAL A 95 -3.37 0.43 21.89
CA VAL A 95 -4.26 0.39 23.07
C VAL A 95 -4.57 1.81 23.56
N ALA A 96 -3.54 2.64 23.74
CA ALA A 96 -3.72 4.04 24.18
C ALA A 96 -4.58 4.85 23.20
N THR A 97 -4.42 4.61 21.89
CA THR A 97 -5.21 5.28 20.85
C THR A 97 -6.67 4.85 20.88
N LEU A 98 -6.95 3.55 20.99
CA LEU A 98 -8.33 3.05 21.09
C LEU A 98 -9.04 3.60 22.34
N ASP A 99 -8.37 3.60 23.48
CA ASP A 99 -8.91 4.18 24.72
C ASP A 99 -9.18 5.69 24.56
N PHE A 100 -8.23 6.44 24.01
CA PHE A 100 -8.39 7.87 23.76
C PHE A 100 -9.56 8.18 22.82
N VAL A 101 -9.64 7.48 21.67
CA VAL A 101 -10.70 7.65 20.67
C VAL A 101 -12.07 7.33 21.28
N ARG A 102 -12.15 6.29 22.12
CA ARG A 102 -13.38 5.94 22.85
C ARG A 102 -13.79 7.04 23.84
N LEU A 103 -12.84 7.66 24.54
CA LEU A 103 -13.11 8.80 25.43
C LEU A 103 -13.67 10.02 24.68
N GLN A 104 -13.40 10.14 23.37
CA GLN A 104 -14.02 11.16 22.51
C GLN A 104 -15.45 10.82 22.06
N GLY A 105 -16.02 9.70 22.53
CA GLY A 105 -17.37 9.25 22.17
C GLY A 105 -17.46 8.54 20.82
N ILE A 106 -16.33 8.21 20.20
CA ILE A 106 -16.29 7.48 18.93
C ILE A 106 -16.41 5.98 19.22
N PRO A 107 -17.32 5.24 18.56
CA PRO A 107 -17.56 3.84 18.84
C PRO A 107 -16.45 2.96 18.24
N VAL A 108 -15.38 2.75 19.00
CA VAL A 108 -14.32 1.77 18.71
C VAL A 108 -14.41 0.56 19.66
N PRO A 109 -13.92 -0.63 19.24
CA PRO A 109 -13.85 -1.80 20.12
C PRO A 109 -13.15 -1.49 21.44
N ARG A 110 -13.73 -1.96 22.55
CA ARG A 110 -13.06 -1.85 23.85
C ARG A 110 -11.94 -2.88 23.96
N VAL A 111 -10.75 -2.42 24.37
CA VAL A 111 -9.66 -3.30 24.81
C VAL A 111 -10.03 -3.87 26.18
N LEU A 112 -9.99 -5.19 26.30
CA LEU A 112 -10.40 -5.93 27.51
C LEU A 112 -9.19 -6.43 28.30
N ALA A 113 -8.12 -6.81 27.59
CA ALA A 113 -6.83 -7.18 28.17
C ALA A 113 -5.74 -7.00 27.10
N TYR A 114 -4.50 -6.72 27.51
CA TYR A 114 -3.37 -6.70 26.59
C TYR A 114 -2.07 -6.98 27.34
N SER A 115 -1.04 -7.36 26.60
CA SER A 115 0.34 -7.39 27.07
C SER A 115 1.25 -6.87 25.95
N ALA A 116 2.11 -5.91 26.28
CA ALA A 116 3.04 -5.27 25.35
C ALA A 116 4.47 -5.84 25.47
N ASP A 117 4.63 -6.98 26.15
CA ASP A 117 5.87 -7.76 26.16
C ASP A 117 5.55 -9.27 26.16
N ASP A 118 6.55 -10.07 25.83
CA ASP A 118 6.45 -11.53 25.73
C ASP A 118 6.62 -12.26 27.09
N LYS A 119 6.91 -11.53 28.17
CA LYS A 119 7.16 -12.09 29.51
C LYS A 119 5.88 -12.38 30.28
N ASN A 120 4.83 -12.72 29.55
CA ASN A 120 3.52 -13.04 30.07
C ASN A 120 3.22 -14.54 29.83
N PRO A 121 2.22 -15.13 30.52
CA PRO A 121 1.94 -16.57 30.41
C PRO A 121 1.56 -17.06 29.00
N VAL A 122 1.16 -16.18 28.08
CA VAL A 122 0.86 -16.52 26.68
C VAL A 122 2.16 -16.70 25.87
N GLY A 123 3.26 -16.07 26.29
CA GLY A 123 4.56 -16.15 25.62
C GLY A 123 4.73 -15.25 24.40
N THR A 124 3.79 -14.32 24.17
CA THR A 124 3.86 -13.29 23.14
C THR A 124 2.96 -12.12 23.52
N GLU A 125 3.21 -10.95 22.95
CA GLU A 125 2.35 -9.79 23.03
C GLU A 125 0.96 -10.09 22.47
N TYR A 126 -0.07 -9.47 23.02
CA TYR A 126 -1.43 -9.63 22.53
C TYR A 126 -2.31 -8.45 22.89
N ILE A 127 -3.42 -8.31 22.15
CA ILE A 127 -4.56 -7.48 22.50
C ILE A 127 -5.81 -8.36 22.46
N ILE A 128 -6.58 -8.40 23.54
CA ILE A 128 -7.94 -8.95 23.60
C ILE A 128 -8.91 -7.78 23.59
N MET A 129 -9.85 -7.80 22.66
CA MET A 129 -10.85 -6.75 22.51
C MET A 129 -12.22 -7.30 22.13
N GLU A 130 -13.24 -6.46 22.29
CA GLU A 130 -14.59 -6.73 21.78
C GLU A 130 -14.54 -6.93 20.26
N LYS A 131 -15.36 -7.86 19.73
CA LYS A 131 -15.55 -7.94 18.29
C LYS A 131 -16.52 -6.83 17.84
N ALA A 132 -16.08 -5.99 16.91
CA ALA A 132 -16.95 -4.97 16.32
C ALA A 132 -18.16 -5.62 15.62
N VAL A 133 -19.36 -5.12 15.92
CA VAL A 133 -20.60 -5.58 15.28
C VAL A 133 -20.94 -4.62 14.15
N GLY A 134 -21.09 -5.15 12.95
CA GLY A 134 -21.48 -4.36 11.79
C GLY A 134 -21.07 -5.01 10.48
N ASN A 135 -21.31 -4.28 9.40
CA ASN A 135 -20.76 -4.60 8.09
C ASN A 135 -19.57 -3.68 7.84
N GLU A 136 -18.53 -4.21 7.23
CA GLU A 136 -17.43 -3.39 6.73
C GLU A 136 -17.99 -2.39 5.72
N LEU A 137 -17.77 -1.11 6.00
CA LEU A 137 -18.08 -0.06 5.03
C LEU A 137 -16.96 -0.05 4.01
N TYR A 138 -17.27 -0.23 2.73
CA TYR A 138 -16.31 0.02 1.66
C TYR A 138 -16.14 1.54 1.50
N TRP A 139 -15.29 2.12 2.34
CA TRP A 139 -14.98 3.55 2.37
C TRP A 139 -13.90 3.95 1.37
N GLN A 140 -13.44 3.04 0.50
CA GLN A 140 -12.39 3.27 -0.51
C GLN A 140 -12.66 4.46 -1.45
N HIS A 141 -13.83 5.10 -1.36
CA HIS A 141 -14.23 6.28 -2.12
C HIS A 141 -14.72 7.46 -1.25
N CYS A 142 -14.66 7.37 0.08
CA CYS A 142 -14.95 8.47 0.99
C CYS A 142 -13.64 9.08 1.48
N SER A 143 -13.46 10.39 1.28
CA SER A 143 -12.29 11.09 1.83
C SER A 143 -12.72 12.41 2.47
N VAL A 144 -12.01 12.78 3.54
CA VAL A 144 -12.26 13.99 4.34
C VAL A 144 -10.97 14.81 4.33
N LEU A 145 -10.74 15.50 3.22
CA LEU A 145 -9.58 16.37 3.00
C LEU A 145 -10.08 17.74 2.49
N PRO A 146 -9.25 18.79 2.58
CA PRO A 146 -9.45 20.02 1.80
C PRO A 146 -9.69 19.72 0.32
N LEU A 147 -10.54 20.52 -0.35
CA LEU A 147 -10.91 20.33 -1.76
C LEU A 147 -9.68 20.20 -2.67
N PHE A 148 -8.65 21.00 -2.45
CA PHE A 148 -7.43 20.95 -3.26
C PHE A 148 -6.63 19.66 -3.07
N LEU A 149 -6.77 18.91 -1.96
CA LEU A 149 -6.13 17.60 -1.77
C LEU A 149 -6.95 16.46 -2.36
N HIS A 150 -8.26 16.68 -2.56
CA HIS A 150 -9.15 15.74 -3.23
C HIS A 150 -9.20 15.90 -4.75
N ALA A 151 -8.87 17.10 -5.25
CA ALA A 151 -8.99 17.46 -6.64
C ALA A 151 -8.20 16.49 -7.55
N GLY A 152 -8.92 15.70 -8.33
CA GLY A 152 -8.34 14.79 -9.30
C GLY A 152 -9.29 13.64 -9.63
N PRO A 153 -9.09 12.98 -10.77
CA PRO A 153 -9.74 11.72 -11.06
C PRO A 153 -9.16 10.60 -10.17
N PRO A 154 -9.99 9.63 -9.73
CA PRO A 154 -9.51 8.34 -9.23
C PRO A 154 -8.46 7.73 -10.18
N LYS A 155 -7.49 6.97 -9.64
CA LYS A 155 -6.38 6.37 -10.40
C LYS A 155 -6.85 5.63 -11.68
N TYR A 156 -7.97 4.91 -11.62
CA TYR A 156 -8.51 4.16 -12.76
C TYR A 156 -9.13 5.02 -13.88
N PHE A 157 -9.43 6.30 -13.60
CA PHE A 157 -9.90 7.27 -14.58
C PHE A 157 -8.81 8.29 -14.96
N GLN A 158 -7.64 8.21 -14.33
CA GLN A 158 -6.51 9.11 -14.56
C GLN A 158 -5.72 8.68 -15.81
N ASN A 159 -5.34 9.64 -16.64
CA ASN A 159 -4.52 9.43 -17.85
C ASN A 159 -3.63 10.64 -18.14
N TYR A 160 -2.93 11.13 -17.12
CA TYR A 160 -1.98 12.24 -17.24
C TYR A 160 -0.74 11.82 -18.04
N GLY A 161 -0.09 12.77 -18.71
CA GLY A 161 0.98 12.52 -19.67
C GLY A 161 0.49 12.24 -21.10
N ASP A 162 -0.83 12.14 -21.30
CA ASP A 162 -1.47 12.06 -22.61
C ASP A 162 -2.09 13.41 -22.97
N ALA A 163 -1.53 14.08 -23.99
CA ALA A 163 -1.94 15.43 -24.36
C ALA A 163 -3.42 15.53 -24.76
N GLU A 164 -4.01 14.48 -25.35
CA GLU A 164 -5.44 14.49 -25.69
C GLU A 164 -6.32 14.48 -24.44
N SER A 165 -5.95 13.67 -23.44
CA SER A 165 -6.63 13.59 -22.15
C SER A 165 -6.52 14.90 -21.37
N GLU A 166 -5.32 15.48 -21.30
CA GLU A 166 -5.06 16.74 -20.58
C GLU A 166 -5.81 17.93 -21.19
N ASN A 167 -5.95 17.95 -22.52
CA ASN A 167 -6.74 18.96 -23.23
C ASN A 167 -8.25 18.62 -23.30
N LEU A 168 -8.68 17.54 -22.64
CA LEU A 168 -10.07 17.04 -22.66
C LEU A 168 -10.63 16.94 -24.09
N ILE A 169 -9.83 16.43 -25.02
CA ILE A 169 -10.25 16.17 -26.39
C ILE A 169 -11.15 14.94 -26.38
N LYS A 170 -12.29 15.01 -27.08
CA LYS A 170 -13.21 13.88 -27.17
C LYS A 170 -12.51 12.70 -27.87
N PRO A 171 -12.36 11.55 -27.21
CA PRO A 171 -11.57 10.45 -27.74
C PRO A 171 -12.23 9.82 -28.97
N GLN A 172 -11.38 9.41 -29.91
CA GLN A 172 -11.73 8.67 -31.13
C GLN A 172 -10.70 7.57 -31.35
N LEU A 173 -11.10 6.49 -32.04
CA LEU A 173 -10.14 5.51 -32.52
C LEU A 173 -9.32 6.10 -33.68
N PRO A 174 -8.09 5.62 -33.90
CA PRO A 174 -7.31 6.01 -35.07
C PRO A 174 -8.08 5.75 -36.38
N ALA A 175 -7.94 6.63 -37.36
CA ALA A 175 -8.67 6.51 -38.63
C ALA A 175 -8.31 5.22 -39.40
N ASN A 176 -7.10 4.70 -39.20
CA ASN A 176 -6.58 3.47 -39.81
C ASN A 176 -6.76 2.23 -38.91
N PHE A 177 -7.62 2.29 -37.89
CA PHE A 177 -7.74 1.22 -36.89
C PHE A 177 -8.02 -0.16 -37.50
N ASP A 178 -8.86 -0.24 -38.52
CA ASP A 178 -9.21 -1.51 -39.16
C ASP A 178 -8.03 -2.17 -39.88
N ASP A 179 -7.06 -1.35 -40.32
CA ASP A 179 -5.86 -1.77 -41.05
C ASP A 179 -4.68 -2.18 -40.14
N LEU A 180 -4.79 -1.92 -38.83
CA LEU A 180 -3.75 -2.25 -37.84
C LEU A 180 -3.66 -3.76 -37.59
N ASP A 181 -2.48 -4.21 -37.15
CA ASP A 181 -2.31 -5.58 -36.65
C ASP A 181 -2.99 -5.78 -35.28
N GLU A 182 -3.08 -7.02 -34.79
CA GLU A 182 -3.79 -7.31 -33.53
C GLU A 182 -3.15 -6.66 -32.30
N ASN A 183 -1.82 -6.54 -32.26
CA ASN A 183 -1.12 -5.91 -31.14
C ASN A 183 -1.35 -4.39 -31.17
N GLU A 184 -1.27 -3.78 -32.36
CA GLU A 184 -1.55 -2.37 -32.58
C GLU A 184 -3.02 -2.03 -32.29
N LYS A 185 -3.96 -2.90 -32.68
CA LYS A 185 -5.39 -2.78 -32.33
C LYS A 185 -5.61 -2.85 -30.83
N MET A 186 -4.95 -3.78 -30.14
CA MET A 186 -5.01 -3.86 -28.68
C MET A 186 -4.50 -2.58 -28.02
N ALA A 187 -3.34 -2.06 -28.46
CA ALA A 187 -2.77 -0.82 -27.94
C ALA A 187 -3.68 0.40 -28.20
N ALA A 188 -4.21 0.53 -29.42
CA ALA A 188 -5.14 1.59 -29.78
C ALA A 188 -6.45 1.52 -28.98
N ASN A 189 -6.98 0.33 -28.75
CA ASN A 189 -8.15 0.13 -27.90
C ASN A 189 -7.89 0.53 -26.44
N GLU A 190 -6.74 0.16 -25.86
CA GLU A 190 -6.42 0.53 -24.49
C GLU A 190 -6.17 2.03 -24.33
N ALA A 191 -5.48 2.66 -25.30
CA ALA A 191 -5.33 4.11 -25.34
C ALA A 191 -6.70 4.81 -25.42
N PHE A 192 -7.57 4.37 -26.33
CA PHE A 192 -8.93 4.87 -26.42
C PHE A 192 -9.70 4.68 -25.11
N ARG A 193 -9.61 3.51 -24.48
CA ARG A 193 -10.29 3.20 -23.21
C ARG A 193 -9.88 4.16 -22.10
N LYS A 194 -8.57 4.40 -21.93
CA LYS A 194 -8.03 5.33 -20.92
C LYS A 194 -8.49 6.77 -21.18
N ARG A 195 -8.35 7.26 -22.42
CA ARG A 195 -8.82 8.60 -22.82
C ARG A 195 -10.33 8.76 -22.63
N HIS A 196 -11.11 7.73 -22.98
CA HIS A 196 -12.57 7.69 -22.83
C HIS A 196 -12.97 7.83 -21.38
N LEU A 197 -12.40 7.00 -20.50
CA LEU A 197 -12.69 7.06 -19.07
C LEU A 197 -12.33 8.44 -18.46
N HIS A 198 -11.15 8.96 -18.80
CA HIS A 198 -10.69 10.28 -18.34
C HIS A 198 -11.63 11.40 -18.79
N TYR A 199 -11.93 11.46 -20.09
CA TYR A 199 -12.80 12.48 -20.68
C TYR A 199 -14.19 12.48 -20.02
N TYR A 200 -14.84 11.31 -19.90
CA TYR A 200 -16.18 11.25 -19.34
C TYR A 200 -16.21 11.48 -17.83
N TYR A 201 -15.15 11.13 -17.10
CA TYR A 201 -15.03 11.53 -15.69
C TYR A 201 -15.07 13.06 -15.55
N PHE A 202 -14.24 13.78 -16.31
CA PHE A 202 -14.21 15.25 -16.25
C PHE A 202 -15.49 15.89 -16.79
N ALA A 203 -16.06 15.36 -17.88
CA ALA A 203 -17.33 15.87 -18.42
C ALA A 203 -18.50 15.67 -17.43
N ALA A 204 -18.58 14.51 -16.78
CA ALA A 204 -19.58 14.27 -15.73
C ALA A 204 -19.33 15.16 -14.51
N THR A 205 -18.07 15.29 -14.08
CA THR A 205 -17.69 16.15 -12.96
C THR A 205 -18.06 17.61 -13.23
N ALA A 206 -17.74 18.15 -14.41
CA ALA A 206 -18.13 19.51 -14.81
C ALA A 206 -19.65 19.73 -14.74
N LYS A 207 -20.44 18.70 -15.07
CA LYS A 207 -21.90 18.76 -15.07
C LYS A 207 -22.51 18.64 -13.67
N PHE A 208 -22.00 17.73 -12.85
CA PHE A 208 -22.65 17.33 -11.60
C PHE A 208 -21.97 17.89 -10.34
N ASN A 209 -20.71 18.33 -10.45
CA ASN A 209 -19.91 18.85 -9.34
C ASN A 209 -18.91 19.89 -9.83
N LYS A 210 -19.41 21.10 -10.11
CA LYS A 210 -18.61 22.20 -10.66
C LYS A 210 -17.42 22.57 -9.77
N ASP A 211 -17.59 22.61 -8.46
CA ASP A 211 -16.53 22.98 -7.52
C ASP A 211 -15.36 21.98 -7.58
N HIS A 212 -15.66 20.68 -7.69
CA HIS A 212 -14.62 19.65 -7.88
C HIS A 212 -13.95 19.78 -9.23
N PHE A 213 -14.71 20.03 -10.30
CA PHE A 213 -14.14 20.23 -11.64
C PHE A 213 -13.17 21.42 -11.66
N ASP A 214 -13.62 22.58 -11.15
CA ASP A 214 -12.82 23.81 -11.13
C ASP A 214 -11.51 23.58 -10.34
N ALA A 215 -11.58 22.86 -9.21
CA ALA A 215 -10.39 22.49 -8.44
C ALA A 215 -9.46 21.51 -9.17
N CYS A 216 -10.00 20.52 -9.90
CA CYS A 216 -9.19 19.59 -10.69
C CYS A 216 -8.48 20.26 -11.86
N THR A 217 -9.04 21.35 -12.40
CA THR A 217 -8.49 22.10 -13.54
C THR A 217 -7.66 23.33 -13.12
N ASP A 218 -7.44 23.54 -11.83
CA ASP A 218 -6.56 24.60 -11.33
C ASP A 218 -5.09 24.20 -11.53
N ASP A 219 -4.36 24.95 -12.36
CA ASP A 219 -2.95 24.69 -12.69
C ASP A 219 -2.02 24.63 -11.46
N GLY A 220 -2.40 25.32 -10.36
CA GLY A 220 -1.65 25.37 -9.11
C GLY A 220 -2.00 24.26 -8.12
N VAL A 221 -3.01 23.42 -8.41
CA VAL A 221 -3.45 22.37 -7.48
C VAL A 221 -2.36 21.34 -7.24
N ILE A 222 -1.68 20.92 -8.31
CA ILE A 222 -0.64 19.89 -8.25
C ILE A 222 0.57 20.34 -7.45
N LEU A 223 0.88 21.66 -7.49
CA LEU A 223 1.97 22.28 -6.74
C LEU A 223 1.71 22.30 -5.23
N LYS A 224 0.45 22.14 -4.81
CA LYS A 224 0.04 22.05 -3.40
C LYS A 224 -0.12 20.59 -2.96
N GLN A 225 -0.66 19.74 -3.84
CA GLN A 225 -0.93 18.34 -3.57
C GLN A 225 0.34 17.50 -3.41
N LYS A 226 1.24 17.56 -4.40
CA LYS A 226 2.40 16.67 -4.41
C LYS A 226 3.33 16.85 -3.22
N PRO A 227 3.71 18.07 -2.80
CA PRO A 227 4.51 18.25 -1.58
C PRO A 227 3.79 17.70 -0.33
N PHE A 228 2.47 17.85 -0.24
CA PHE A 228 1.71 17.30 0.88
C PHE A 228 1.72 15.77 0.89
N GLN A 229 1.53 15.16 -0.28
CA GLN A 229 1.55 13.70 -0.44
C GLN A 229 2.93 13.14 -0.10
N HIS A 230 3.99 13.58 -0.77
CA HIS A 230 5.33 13.04 -0.56
C HIS A 230 5.95 13.42 0.80
N ALA A 231 5.50 14.52 1.45
CA ALA A 231 5.87 14.78 2.84
C ALA A 231 5.08 13.93 3.85
N GLY A 232 3.95 13.35 3.42
CA GLY A 232 3.11 12.47 4.21
C GLY A 232 3.67 11.06 4.36
N ASP A 233 4.56 10.63 3.44
CA ASP A 233 5.10 9.27 3.37
C ASP A 233 6.64 9.20 3.57
N PRO A 234 7.22 9.88 4.59
CA PRO A 234 8.68 9.98 4.73
C PRO A 234 9.37 8.64 5.03
N TRP A 235 8.61 7.65 5.50
CA TRP A 235 9.11 6.29 5.78
C TRP A 235 9.33 5.46 4.51
N GLU A 236 8.82 5.89 3.35
CA GLU A 236 9.10 5.24 2.07
C GLU A 236 10.51 5.55 1.55
N GLY A 237 11.22 6.49 2.20
CA GLY A 237 12.62 6.81 1.89
C GLY A 237 12.83 7.66 0.62
N ASP A 238 11.75 8.04 -0.07
CA ASP A 238 11.82 8.85 -1.27
C ASP A 238 11.96 10.35 -0.96
N SER A 239 13.18 10.77 -0.69
CA SER A 239 13.52 12.18 -0.50
C SER A 239 13.68 12.96 -1.81
N VAL A 240 13.89 12.27 -2.94
CA VAL A 240 14.19 12.90 -4.23
C VAL A 240 12.92 13.48 -4.84
N THR A 241 11.82 12.71 -4.87
CA THR A 241 10.54 13.21 -5.42
C THR A 241 10.00 14.37 -4.60
N LEU A 242 10.07 14.29 -3.26
CA LEU A 242 9.69 15.41 -2.40
C LEU A 242 10.55 16.65 -2.68
N ARG A 243 11.88 16.50 -2.81
CA ARG A 243 12.77 17.62 -3.12
C ARG A 243 12.45 18.21 -4.50
N ALA A 244 12.17 17.39 -5.50
CA ALA A 244 11.78 17.83 -6.83
C ALA A 244 10.47 18.64 -6.81
N ASP A 245 9.49 18.22 -6.02
CA ASP A 245 8.23 18.97 -5.86
C ASP A 245 8.43 20.29 -5.11
N LEU A 246 9.31 20.34 -4.10
CA LEU A 246 9.69 21.59 -3.44
C LEU A 246 10.42 22.54 -4.39
N ILE A 247 11.29 22.02 -5.27
CA ILE A 247 11.94 22.81 -6.33
C ILE A 247 10.88 23.40 -7.26
N ARG A 248 9.96 22.57 -7.80
CA ARG A 248 8.87 23.04 -8.67
C ARG A 248 7.96 24.06 -7.99
N ALA A 249 7.67 23.84 -6.70
CA ALA A 249 6.91 24.78 -5.88
C ALA A 249 7.64 26.12 -5.71
N SER A 250 8.96 26.10 -5.51
CA SER A 250 9.77 27.32 -5.39
C SER A 250 9.84 28.12 -6.69
N GLN A 251 9.98 27.43 -7.84
CA GLN A 251 10.00 28.05 -9.16
C GLN A 251 8.66 28.69 -9.55
N ARG A 252 7.55 28.19 -9.00
CA ARG A 252 6.18 28.66 -9.25
C ARG A 252 5.50 29.23 -8.00
N TRP A 253 6.30 29.75 -7.06
CA TRP A 253 5.82 30.18 -5.74
C TRP A 253 4.66 31.18 -5.79
N GLN A 254 4.65 32.09 -6.77
CA GLN A 254 3.59 33.08 -6.94
C GLN A 254 2.20 32.43 -7.17
N GLN A 255 2.14 31.24 -7.76
CA GLN A 255 0.90 30.47 -7.97
C GLN A 255 0.41 29.79 -6.67
N ILE A 256 1.32 29.54 -5.73
CA ILE A 256 1.01 28.93 -4.43
C ILE A 256 0.60 30.00 -3.43
N ALA A 257 1.39 31.07 -3.32
CA ALA A 257 1.20 32.14 -2.35
C ALA A 257 -0.03 33.02 -2.64
N ASN A 258 -0.55 32.96 -3.87
CA ASN A 258 -1.59 33.88 -4.36
C ASN A 258 -1.23 35.37 -4.13
N ASP A 259 0.07 35.69 -4.00
CA ASP A 259 0.61 37.03 -3.80
C ASP A 259 1.92 37.18 -4.58
N THR A 260 1.93 38.17 -5.48
CA THR A 260 3.09 38.56 -6.29
C THR A 260 4.24 39.19 -5.49
N SER A 261 3.98 39.62 -4.25
CA SER A 261 4.93 40.34 -3.39
C SER A 261 5.81 39.40 -2.56
N SER A 262 5.42 38.13 -2.42
CA SER A 262 6.11 37.18 -1.57
C SER A 262 7.26 36.49 -2.31
N CYS A 263 8.46 36.57 -1.75
CA CYS A 263 9.58 35.72 -2.19
C CYS A 263 9.39 34.31 -1.63
N CYS A 264 9.74 33.29 -2.40
CA CYS A 264 9.78 31.94 -1.89
C CYS A 264 10.83 31.84 -0.76
N PRO A 265 10.52 31.22 0.39
CA PRO A 265 11.50 30.99 1.44
C PRO A 265 12.55 29.93 1.08
N LEU A 266 12.29 29.13 0.05
CA LEU A 266 13.20 28.12 -0.46
C LEU A 266 14.05 28.69 -1.60
N SER A 267 15.34 28.39 -1.57
CA SER A 267 16.28 28.75 -2.64
C SER A 267 17.16 27.56 -2.95
N TYR A 268 17.28 27.23 -4.24
CA TYR A 268 18.15 26.17 -4.74
C TYR A 268 19.10 26.75 -5.78
N THR A 269 20.32 26.27 -5.80
CA THR A 269 21.28 26.56 -6.86
C THR A 269 20.90 25.81 -8.14
N THR A 270 21.35 26.29 -9.30
CA THR A 270 21.11 25.59 -10.58
C THR A 270 21.63 24.16 -10.58
N ALA A 271 22.80 23.93 -9.97
CA ALA A 271 23.37 22.59 -9.86
C ALA A 271 22.49 21.63 -9.05
N GLU A 272 21.92 22.09 -7.92
CA GLU A 272 20.99 21.28 -7.11
C GLU A 272 19.68 20.98 -7.83
N ILE A 273 19.20 21.92 -8.65
CA ILE A 273 17.99 21.73 -9.46
C ILE A 273 18.26 20.66 -10.51
N ASP A 274 19.34 20.80 -11.28
CA ASP A 274 19.67 19.88 -12.38
C ASP A 274 19.96 18.47 -11.85
N GLU A 275 20.69 18.35 -10.75
CA GLU A 275 20.95 17.07 -10.08
C GLU A 275 19.66 16.40 -9.60
N CYS A 276 18.81 17.13 -8.87
CA CYS A 276 17.58 16.56 -8.31
C CYS A 276 16.59 16.13 -9.38
N LEU A 277 16.38 16.97 -10.40
CA LEU A 277 15.45 16.67 -11.49
C LEU A 277 15.99 15.57 -12.42
N GLY A 278 17.33 15.44 -12.55
CA GLY A 278 17.95 14.31 -13.23
C GLY A 278 17.69 12.99 -12.50
N LEU A 279 17.94 12.96 -11.19
CA LEU A 279 17.71 11.77 -10.36
C LEU A 279 16.24 11.32 -10.34
N GLU A 280 15.29 12.26 -10.28
CA GLU A 280 13.86 11.94 -10.31
C GLU A 280 13.46 11.27 -11.64
N VAL A 281 14.04 11.70 -12.77
CA VAL A 281 13.78 11.06 -14.07
C VAL A 281 14.30 9.62 -14.07
N GLU A 282 15.50 9.39 -13.53
CA GLU A 282 16.08 8.04 -13.40
C GLU A 282 15.24 7.14 -12.49
N GLN A 283 14.82 7.64 -11.32
CA GLN A 283 13.94 6.90 -10.40
C GLN A 283 12.60 6.57 -11.05
N LYS A 284 11.96 7.54 -11.71
CA LYS A 284 10.67 7.33 -12.37
C LYS A 284 10.74 6.22 -13.41
N LEU A 285 11.81 6.18 -14.20
CA LEU A 285 12.02 5.12 -15.18
C LEU A 285 12.19 3.75 -14.50
N ALA A 286 12.98 3.68 -13.44
CA ALA A 286 13.17 2.45 -12.66
C ALA A 286 11.85 1.96 -12.02
N ASP A 287 11.06 2.88 -11.46
CA ASP A 287 9.76 2.58 -10.84
C ASP A 287 8.73 2.09 -11.87
N GLU A 288 8.66 2.75 -13.03
CA GLU A 288 7.78 2.34 -14.13
C GLU A 288 8.13 0.93 -14.64
N ASP A 289 9.43 0.62 -14.76
CA ASP A 289 9.88 -0.70 -15.21
C ASP A 289 9.67 -1.78 -14.14
N MET A 290 9.86 -1.44 -12.86
CA MET A 290 9.55 -2.36 -11.77
C MET A 290 8.04 -2.60 -11.62
N GLU A 291 7.20 -1.57 -11.78
CA GLU A 291 5.74 -1.70 -11.78
C GLU A 291 5.26 -2.60 -12.93
N LYS A 292 5.77 -2.38 -14.16
CA LYS A 292 5.48 -3.27 -15.30
C LYS A 292 5.88 -4.72 -14.99
N SER A 293 7.07 -4.92 -14.45
CA SER A 293 7.58 -6.25 -14.09
C SER A 293 6.67 -6.92 -13.07
N ARG A 294 6.32 -6.24 -11.97
CA ARG A 294 5.40 -6.77 -10.95
C ARG A 294 4.01 -7.08 -11.51
N ASN A 295 3.47 -6.21 -12.37
CA ASN A 295 2.16 -6.41 -13.00
C ASN A 295 2.16 -7.65 -13.91
N CYS A 296 3.22 -7.86 -14.68
CA CYS A 296 3.38 -9.05 -15.52
C CYS A 296 3.47 -10.34 -14.69
N LEU A 297 4.23 -10.31 -13.59
CA LEU A 297 4.33 -11.45 -12.67
C LEU A 297 3.05 -11.65 -11.84
N GLY A 298 2.30 -10.57 -11.63
CA GLY A 298 1.15 -10.50 -10.73
C GLY A 298 1.51 -10.65 -9.26
N VAL A 299 2.62 -10.03 -8.86
CA VAL A 299 3.12 -9.99 -7.48
C VAL A 299 2.90 -8.61 -6.87
N SER A 300 2.73 -8.56 -5.55
CA SER A 300 2.66 -7.28 -4.82
C SER A 300 4.02 -6.59 -4.74
N ILE A 301 4.05 -5.40 -4.14
CA ILE A 301 5.27 -4.61 -3.93
C ILE A 301 6.32 -5.36 -3.09
N ASP A 302 5.89 -6.19 -2.14
CA ASP A 302 6.75 -7.01 -1.28
C ASP A 302 6.98 -8.42 -1.85
N GLY A 303 6.56 -8.70 -3.09
CA GLY A 303 6.74 -10.01 -3.73
C GLY A 303 5.73 -11.08 -3.32
N TRP A 304 4.66 -10.71 -2.61
CA TRP A 304 3.60 -11.60 -2.18
C TRP A 304 2.69 -12.02 -3.35
N VAL A 305 2.23 -13.27 -3.31
CA VAL A 305 1.31 -13.88 -4.28
C VAL A 305 0.43 -14.94 -3.60
N THR A 306 -0.74 -15.24 -4.19
CA THR A 306 -1.59 -16.35 -3.71
C THR A 306 -0.92 -17.70 -3.99
N HIS A 307 -1.30 -18.73 -3.23
CA HIS A 307 -0.75 -20.08 -3.40
C HIS A 307 -0.93 -20.61 -4.82
N GLU A 308 -2.08 -20.35 -5.45
CA GLU A 308 -2.41 -20.83 -6.79
C GLU A 308 -1.55 -20.20 -7.89
N ARG A 309 -1.04 -19.00 -7.66
CA ARG A 309 -0.25 -18.24 -8.63
C ARG A 309 1.26 -18.33 -8.38
N TYR A 310 1.69 -18.94 -7.28
CA TYR A 310 3.09 -18.94 -6.86
C TYR A 310 4.02 -19.56 -7.91
N ASP A 311 3.73 -20.78 -8.36
CA ASP A 311 4.60 -21.49 -9.31
C ASP A 311 4.68 -20.72 -10.65
N VAL A 312 3.55 -20.22 -11.13
CA VAL A 312 3.48 -19.38 -12.35
C VAL A 312 4.32 -18.11 -12.20
N ALA A 313 4.24 -17.43 -11.05
CA ALA A 313 5.02 -16.21 -10.81
C ALA A 313 6.53 -16.48 -10.75
N LYS A 314 6.95 -17.61 -10.16
CA LYS A 314 8.36 -18.04 -10.14
C LYS A 314 8.87 -18.35 -11.54
N GLU A 315 8.14 -19.14 -12.31
CA GLU A 315 8.49 -19.48 -13.69
C GLU A 315 8.60 -18.24 -14.58
N LEU A 316 7.66 -17.30 -14.47
CA LEU A 316 7.71 -16.03 -15.21
C LEU A 316 8.92 -15.18 -14.81
N SER A 317 9.23 -15.10 -13.51
CA SER A 317 10.40 -14.37 -13.02
C SER A 317 11.70 -14.94 -13.57
N GLU A 318 11.83 -16.28 -13.57
CA GLU A 318 12.98 -16.98 -14.16
C GLU A 318 13.10 -16.74 -15.67
N SER A 319 11.97 -16.76 -16.38
CA SER A 319 11.93 -16.45 -17.81
C SER A 319 12.37 -15.02 -18.10
N PHE A 320 11.89 -14.04 -17.33
CA PHE A 320 12.27 -12.63 -17.48
C PHE A 320 13.75 -12.42 -17.21
N LYS A 321 14.30 -13.09 -16.20
CA LYS A 321 15.73 -13.06 -15.90
C LYS A 321 16.56 -13.64 -17.05
N ALA A 322 16.12 -14.76 -17.61
CA ALA A 322 16.81 -15.40 -18.73
C ALA A 322 16.80 -14.50 -19.99
N GLU A 323 15.68 -13.84 -20.28
CA GLU A 323 15.57 -12.89 -21.38
C GLU A 323 16.46 -11.65 -21.16
N ALA A 324 16.45 -11.07 -19.96
CA ALA A 324 17.32 -9.95 -19.61
C ALA A 324 18.82 -10.31 -19.77
N ILE A 325 19.22 -11.52 -19.38
CA ILE A 325 20.59 -12.02 -19.59
C ILE A 325 20.89 -12.20 -21.08
N ALA A 326 19.94 -12.70 -21.88
CA ALA A 326 20.13 -12.91 -23.31
C ALA A 326 20.24 -11.60 -24.11
N LEU A 327 19.58 -10.53 -23.62
CA LEU A 327 19.60 -9.19 -24.22
C LEU A 327 20.75 -8.31 -23.70
N ALA A 328 21.52 -8.78 -22.72
CA ALA A 328 22.63 -8.02 -22.13
C ALA A 328 23.72 -7.74 -23.17
N ASP A 329 24.20 -6.49 -23.19
CA ASP A 329 25.19 -5.97 -24.14
C ASP A 329 26.64 -6.33 -23.78
N SER A 330 26.89 -6.76 -22.54
CA SER A 330 28.22 -7.09 -22.05
C SER A 330 28.19 -8.12 -20.93
N GLU A 331 29.31 -8.81 -20.73
CA GLU A 331 29.48 -9.78 -19.63
C GLU A 331 29.35 -9.10 -18.26
N LYS A 332 29.76 -7.83 -18.14
CA LYS A 332 29.55 -7.02 -16.94
C LYS A 332 28.07 -6.82 -16.66
N THR A 333 27.26 -6.53 -17.68
CA THR A 333 25.80 -6.38 -17.54
C THR A 333 25.15 -7.70 -17.11
N VAL A 334 25.57 -8.83 -17.68
CA VAL A 334 25.12 -10.17 -17.25
C VAL A 334 25.44 -10.42 -15.77
N GLU A 335 26.65 -10.07 -15.32
CA GLU A 335 27.05 -10.21 -13.92
C GLU A 335 26.18 -9.34 -12.99
N GLN A 336 25.89 -8.09 -13.38
CA GLN A 336 25.00 -7.22 -12.61
C GLN A 336 23.57 -7.77 -12.52
N ILE A 337 23.00 -8.25 -13.63
CA ILE A 337 21.66 -8.85 -13.65
C ILE A 337 21.61 -10.08 -12.75
N ARG A 338 22.64 -10.94 -12.80
CA ARG A 338 22.70 -12.14 -11.94
C ARG A 338 22.81 -11.80 -10.46
N LYS A 339 23.52 -10.72 -10.12
CA LYS A 339 23.76 -10.32 -8.73
C LYS A 339 22.59 -9.52 -8.13
N HIS A 340 21.90 -8.73 -8.94
CA HIS A 340 20.92 -7.74 -8.49
C HIS A 340 19.53 -7.98 -9.07
N TRP A 341 19.18 -9.22 -9.41
CA TRP A 341 17.84 -9.52 -9.88
C TRP A 341 16.83 -9.26 -8.75
N PRO A 342 15.83 -8.39 -8.94
CA PRO A 342 14.97 -7.91 -7.85
C PRO A 342 14.04 -8.98 -7.26
N PHE A 343 13.91 -10.14 -7.93
CA PHE A 343 13.05 -11.24 -7.50
C PHE A 343 13.84 -12.49 -7.09
N ASP A 344 15.15 -12.35 -6.87
CA ASP A 344 15.99 -13.36 -6.24
C ASP A 344 16.02 -13.18 -4.72
N ASP A 345 16.30 -14.28 -4.02
CA ASP A 345 16.66 -14.24 -2.60
C ASP A 345 17.95 -13.42 -2.42
N HIS A 346 17.98 -12.57 -1.41
CA HIS A 346 19.09 -11.68 -1.10
C HIS A 346 19.23 -11.47 0.40
N ASP A 347 20.45 -11.17 0.85
CA ASP A 347 20.69 -10.83 2.26
C ASP A 347 20.22 -9.40 2.53
N GLU A 348 19.30 -9.26 3.48
CA GLU A 348 18.74 -7.97 3.89
C GLU A 348 19.57 -7.31 5.01
N ASN A 349 20.69 -7.92 5.43
CA ASN A 349 21.60 -7.38 6.46
C ASN A 349 22.91 -6.81 5.90
N GLU A 350 23.08 -6.77 4.58
CA GLU A 350 24.28 -6.21 3.91
C GLU A 350 24.36 -4.69 3.92
#